data_AF-A0A517MCJ3-F1
#
_entry.id   AF-A0A517MCJ3-F1
#
_cell.length_a   1.000
_cell.length_b   1.000
_cell.length_c   1.000
_cell.angle_alpha   90.00
_cell.angle_beta   90.00
_cell.angle_gamma   90.00
#
_symmetry.space_group_name_H-M   'P 1'
#
loop_
_entity.id
_entity.type
_entity.pdbx_description
1 polymer ?
#
loop_
_entity_poly.entity_id
_entity_poly.type
_entity_poly.pdbx_seq_one_letter_code
_entity_poly.pdbx_strand_id
1 'polypeptide(L)' 'MSTPQLNDIPRKQNANIYTVMLLVSMLFMLVAVIAMFVEFRRYEGTLPWKTDEARPQVMHHTTLPTYF' A
#
# COMPACT_ATOMS: atom_id res chain seq x y z
N MET A 1 7.21 51.23 -22.78
CA MET A 1 6.65 49.88 -22.57
C MET A 1 6.53 49.69 -21.06
N SER A 2 5.31 49.80 -20.52
CA SER A 2 5.03 49.74 -19.08
C SER A 2 4.81 48.29 -18.66
N THR A 3 5.68 47.75 -17.80
CA THR A 3 5.41 46.48 -17.13
C THR A 3 4.22 46.66 -16.18
N PRO A 4 3.27 45.72 -16.12
CA PRO A 4 2.24 45.77 -15.10
C PRO A 4 2.91 45.77 -13.73
N GLN A 5 2.64 46.77 -12.90
CA GLN A 5 2.95 46.71 -11.48
C GLN A 5 2.10 45.58 -10.91
N LEU A 6 2.73 44.41 -10.74
CA LEU A 6 2.17 43.34 -9.94
C LEU A 6 2.11 43.92 -8.53
N ASN A 7 0.94 44.43 -8.14
CA ASN A 7 0.63 44.67 -6.73
C ASN A 7 0.73 43.30 -6.07
N ASP A 8 1.92 42.97 -5.57
CA ASP A 8 2.18 41.86 -4.69
C ASP A 8 1.46 42.16 -3.38
N ILE A 9 0.14 41.98 -3.37
CA ILE A 9 -0.61 41.79 -2.14
C ILE A 9 0.14 40.65 -1.46
N PRO A 10 0.77 40.86 -0.29
CA PRO A 10 1.52 39.82 0.37
C PRO A 10 0.51 38.74 0.71
N ARG A 11 0.41 37.74 -0.16
CA ARG A 11 -0.47 36.59 0.01
C ARG A 11 0.14 35.88 1.19
N LYS A 12 -0.36 36.20 2.39
CA LYS A 12 0.02 35.59 3.66
C LYS A 12 0.25 34.11 3.37
N GLN A 13 1.51 33.69 3.33
CA GLN A 13 1.85 32.30 3.05
C GLN A 13 1.27 31.53 4.22
N ASN A 14 0.08 30.98 4.01
CA ASN A 14 -0.61 30.17 4.98
C ASN A 14 0.38 29.08 5.39
N ALA A 15 0.56 28.92 6.71
CA ALA A 15 1.58 28.09 7.34
C ALA A 15 1.97 26.87 6.49
N ASN A 16 3.28 26.73 6.26
CA ASN A 16 3.95 25.85 5.31
C ASN A 16 3.18 24.57 4.93
N ILE A 17 2.22 24.71 4.00
CA ILE A 17 1.31 23.62 3.59
C ILE A 17 2.10 22.43 3.06
N TYR A 18 3.21 22.71 2.36
CA TYR A 18 4.13 21.69 1.88
C TYR A 18 4.76 20.88 3.01
N THR A 19 5.14 21.52 4.12
CA THR A 19 5.64 20.80 5.30
C THR A 19 4.56 19.96 5.97
N VAL A 20 3.33 20.46 6.06
CA VAL A 20 2.20 19.69 6.60
C VAL A 20 1.94 18.45 5.74
N MET A 21 1.88 18.62 4.41
CA MET A 21 1.73 17.51 3.47
C MET A 21 2.87 16.50 3.63
N LEU A 22 4.12 16.96 3.72
CA LEU A 22 5.29 16.10 3.92
C LEU A 22 5.19 15.31 5.23
N LEU A 23 4.85 15.95 6.34
CA LEU A 23 4.70 15.28 7.64
C LEU A 23 3.58 14.23 7.62
N VAL A 24 2.45 14.54 6.99
CA VAL A 24 1.34 13.58 6.84
C VAL A 24 1.76 12.38 5.99
N SER A 25 2.46 12.60 4.87
CA SER A 25 2.99 11.52 4.03
C SER A 25 4.01 10.65 4.77
N MET A 26 4.89 11.26 5.57
CA MET A 26 5.89 10.55 6.35
C MET A 26 5.25 9.68 7.44
N LEU A 27 4.23 10.20 8.12
CA LEU A 27 3.48 9.49 9.15
C LEU A 27 2.67 8.34 8.55
N PHE A 28 2.02 8.56 7.41
CA PHE A 28 1.31 7.51 6.67
C PHE A 28 2.26 6.37 6.26
N MET A 29 3.43 6.71 5.72
CA MET A 29 4.44 5.72 5.34
C MET A 29 4.93 4.90 6.54
N LEU A 30 5.16 5.55 7.70
CA LEU A 30 5.54 4.86 8.93
C LEU A 30 4.49 3.82 9.37
N VAL A 31 3.22 4.22 9.38
CA VAL A 31 2.10 3.33 9.76
C VAL A 31 2.00 2.14 8.81
N ALA A 32 2.13 2.37 7.50
CA ALA A 32 2.10 1.32 6.50
C ALA A 32 3.23 0.28 6.70
N VAL A 33 4.45 0.74 6.99
CA VAL A 33 5.58 -0.16 7.28
C VAL A 33 5.33 -1.00 8.54
N ILE A 34 4.80 -0.39 9.60
CA ILE A 34 4.47 -1.11 10.83
C ILE A 34 3.40 -2.18 10.55
N ALA A 35 2.35 -1.83 9.80
CA ALA A 35 1.30 -2.77 9.43
C ALA A 35 1.87 -3.95 8.62
N MET A 36 2.69 -3.66 7.60
CA MET A 36 3.35 -4.68 6.79
C MET A 36 4.27 -5.57 7.64
N PHE A 37 5.03 -4.99 8.58
CA PHE A 37 5.90 -5.76 9.46
C PHE A 37 5.11 -6.70 10.39
N VAL A 38 3.99 -6.23 10.94
CA VAL A 38 3.09 -7.06 11.75
C VAL A 38 2.48 -8.18 10.91
N GLU A 39 2.05 -7.86 9.70
CA GLU A 39 1.51 -8.84 8.76
C GLU A 39 2.54 -9.88 8.36
N PHE A 40 3.77 -9.46 8.08
CA PHE A 40 4.89 -10.36 7.80
C PHE A 40 5.12 -11.33 8.95
N ARG A 41 5.24 -10.83 10.19
CA ARG A 41 5.40 -11.68 11.39
C ARG A 41 4.22 -12.61 11.63
N ARG A 42 3.01 -12.22 11.24
CA ARG A 42 1.81 -13.07 11.33
C ARG A 42 1.89 -14.26 10.38
N TYR A 43 2.46 -14.07 9.19
CA TYR A 43 2.55 -15.12 8.18
C TYR A 43 3.88 -15.89 8.19
N GLU A 44 4.93 -15.40 8.86
CA GLU A 44 6.21 -16.11 9.03
C GLU A 44 6.06 -17.53 9.61
N GLY A 45 5.00 -17.80 10.39
CA GLY A 45 4.73 -19.16 10.90
C GLY A 45 3.89 -20.05 9.98
N THR A 46 3.28 -19.50 8.92
CA THR A 46 2.29 -20.19 8.07
C THR A 46 2.68 -20.30 6.61
N LEU A 47 3.77 -19.64 6.19
CA LEU A 47 4.24 -19.65 4.81
C LEU A 47 4.89 -21.02 4.51
N PRO A 48 4.34 -21.83 3.59
CA PRO A 48 5.03 -23.01 3.11
C PRO A 48 6.15 -22.57 2.16
N TRP A 49 7.28 -22.10 2.68
CA TRP A 49 8.49 -21.98 1.86
C TRP A 49 8.96 -23.35 1.35
N LYS A 50 8.48 -24.43 1.96
CA LYS A 50 8.46 -25.79 1.41
C LYS A 50 7.15 -26.03 0.66
N THR A 51 7.21 -25.93 -0.66
CA THR A 51 6.11 -26.37 -1.55
C THR A 51 5.86 -27.88 -1.47
N ASP A 52 6.79 -28.67 -0.91
CA ASP A 52 6.65 -30.12 -0.73
C ASP A 52 5.54 -30.51 0.26
N GLU A 53 5.18 -29.61 1.18
CA GLU A 53 4.13 -29.83 2.17
C GLU A 53 2.81 -29.15 1.79
N ALA A 54 2.78 -28.46 0.65
CA ALA A 54 1.58 -27.80 0.15
C ALA A 54 0.53 -28.84 -0.27
N ARG A 55 -0.43 -29.12 0.61
CA ARG A 55 -1.56 -29.99 0.29
C ARG A 55 -2.48 -29.27 -0.70
N PRO A 56 -2.75 -29.84 -1.89
CA PRO A 56 -3.64 -29.23 -2.86
C PRO A 56 -5.04 -29.08 -2.24
N GLN A 57 -5.50 -27.83 -2.10
CA GLN A 57 -6.79 -27.48 -1.48
C GLN A 57 -7.99 -27.90 -2.35
N VAL A 58 -7.76 -28.13 -3.65
CA VAL A 58 -8.81 -28.46 -4.61
C VAL A 58 -8.32 -29.61 -5.50
N MET A 59 -8.78 -30.82 -5.22
CA MET A 59 -8.74 -31.92 -6.18
C MET A 59 -10.02 -31.84 -7.03
N HIS A 60 -9.92 -31.35 -8.27
CA HIS A 60 -11.03 -31.47 -9.21
C HIS A 60 -11.21 -32.96 -9.56
N HIS A 61 -12.27 -33.57 -9.03
CA HIS A 61 -12.64 -34.94 -9.38
C HIS A 61 -13.30 -34.93 -10.77
N THR A 62 -12.56 -35.33 -11.80
CA THR A 62 -13.11 -35.53 -13.15
C THR A 62 -13.88 -36.85 -13.17
N THR A 63 -15.16 -36.83 -12.82
CA THR A 63 -16.08 -37.94 -13.15
C THR A 63 -16.32 -37.95 -14.65
N LEU A 64 -15.74 -38.94 -15.33
CA LEU A 64 -16.09 -39.25 -16.72
C LEU A 64 -17.53 -39.81 -16.75
N PRO A 65 -18.44 -39.29 -17.59
CA PRO A 65 -19.78 -39.84 -17.69
C PRO A 65 -19.73 -41.21 -18.40
N THR A 66 -20.04 -42.27 -17.66
CA THR A 66 -20.27 -43.61 -18.23
C THR A 66 -21.65 -43.63 -18.87
N TYR A 67 -21.71 -43.61 -20.21
CA TYR A 67 -22.94 -43.85 -20.96
C TYR A 67 -23.20 -45.36 -21.03
N PHE A 68 -24.37 -45.79 -20.52
CA PHE A 68 -24.97 -47.10 -20.79
C PHE A 68 -26.23 -46.89 -21.64
#